data_AF-A0A524HRQ6-F1
#
_entry.id   AF-A0A524HRQ6-F1
#
_cell.length_a   1.000
_cell.length_b   1.000
_cell.length_c   1.000
_cell.angle_alpha   90.00
_cell.angle_beta   90.00
_cell.angle_gamma   90.00
#
_symmetry.space_group_name_H-M   'P 1'
#
loop_
_entity.id
_entity.type
_entity.pdbx_description
1 polymer ?
#
loop_
_entity_poly.entity_id
_entity_poly.type
_entity_poly.pdbx_seq_one_letter_code
_entity_poly.pdbx_strand_id
1 'polypeptide(L)'
;MTAPERYADVALPLPIPEPYTYRIPETLGDRVTPGARVVVPVRSREVIGVVVKIDVAQPKDRVQLKPILGTPDPNPALTSELLEVATWMAGYYAAPIGLALKAILPGGMWGTSKVMLRVVDSSRAPGGFGAELLRWVESRGGEASVSAASKKFRKPVWDAADRLARVGAAELRVEPPKVGVRPQTERVLVLAPEQPTLVERQTLFK
;
A
#
# COMPACT_ATOMS: atom_id res chain seq x y z
N MET A 1 -6.25 14.57 -24.95
CA MET A 1 -5.31 13.52 -25.37
C MET A 1 -5.05 12.64 -24.17
N THR A 2 -5.52 11.39 -24.17
CA THR A 2 -5.26 10.44 -23.07
C THR A 2 -3.79 10.04 -23.15
N ALA A 3 -3.06 10.11 -22.04
CA ALA A 3 -1.66 9.66 -22.00
C ALA A 3 -1.60 8.15 -22.36
N PRO A 4 -0.51 7.67 -22.97
CA PRO A 4 -0.37 6.25 -23.26
C PRO A 4 -0.44 5.44 -21.96
N GLU A 5 -1.13 4.29 -22.00
CA GLU A 5 -1.19 3.39 -20.85
C GLU A 5 0.21 2.90 -20.50
N ARG A 6 0.63 3.13 -19.27
CA ARG A 6 1.90 2.63 -18.73
C ARG A 6 1.64 1.40 -17.86
N TYR A 7 2.61 0.49 -17.84
CA TYR A 7 2.54 -0.75 -17.08
C TYR A 7 3.78 -0.92 -16.21
N ALA A 8 3.62 -1.59 -15.08
CA ALA A 8 4.70 -1.90 -14.16
C ALA A 8 4.67 -3.37 -13.76
N ASP A 9 5.84 -3.99 -13.67
CA ASP A 9 6.02 -5.28 -13.04
C ASP A 9 6.17 -5.08 -11.54
N VAL A 10 5.32 -5.78 -10.77
CA VAL A 10 5.25 -5.67 -9.31
C VAL A 10 5.55 -7.03 -8.70
N ALA A 11 6.63 -7.08 -7.92
CA ALA A 11 6.98 -8.23 -7.11
C ALA A 11 6.15 -8.24 -5.82
N LEU A 12 5.50 -9.37 -5.55
CA LEU A 12 4.68 -9.58 -4.35
C LEU A 12 5.47 -10.39 -3.32
N PRO A 13 5.29 -10.17 -2.01
CA PRO A 13 5.97 -10.91 -0.93
C PRO A 13 5.39 -12.34 -0.77
N LEU A 14 5.31 -13.08 -1.87
CA LEU A 14 4.71 -14.41 -2.04
C LEU A 14 5.70 -15.32 -2.79
N PRO A 15 5.61 -16.64 -2.65
CA PRO A 15 6.48 -17.59 -3.36
C PRO A 15 6.05 -17.74 -4.83
N ILE A 16 6.12 -16.65 -5.59
CA ILE A 16 5.77 -16.60 -7.02
C ILE A 16 7.03 -16.22 -7.81
N PRO A 17 7.48 -17.07 -8.76
CA PRO A 17 8.76 -16.85 -9.45
C PRO A 17 8.84 -15.52 -10.18
N GLU A 18 7.76 -15.13 -10.85
CA GLU A 18 7.70 -13.94 -11.70
C GLU A 18 6.85 -12.83 -11.07
N PRO A 19 7.26 -11.56 -11.24
CA PRO A 19 6.42 -10.41 -10.94
C PRO A 19 5.10 -10.42 -11.73
N TYR A 20 4.08 -9.73 -11.21
CA TYR A 20 2.84 -9.51 -11.95
C TYR A 20 2.82 -8.12 -12.58
N THR A 21 2.36 -8.05 -13.82
CA THR A 21 2.20 -6.79 -14.54
C THR A 21 0.87 -6.13 -14.20
N TYR A 22 0.93 -4.85 -13.81
CA TYR A 22 -0.23 -4.02 -13.49
C TYR A 22 -0.24 -2.74 -14.33
N ARG A 23 -1.43 -2.19 -14.56
CA ARG A 23 -1.61 -0.87 -15.18
C ARG A 23 -1.26 0.23 -14.17
N ILE A 24 -0.54 1.26 -14.61
CA ILE A 24 -0.25 2.45 -13.81
C ILE A 24 -1.38 3.46 -14.06
N PRO A 25 -2.20 3.81 -13.05
CA PRO A 25 -3.17 4.88 -13.18
C PRO A 25 -2.48 6.24 -13.33
N GLU A 26 -3.08 7.13 -14.13
CA GLU A 26 -2.57 8.49 -14.33
C GLU A 26 -2.44 9.27 -13.01
N THR A 27 -3.32 9.02 -12.03
CA THR A 27 -3.29 9.68 -10.72
C THR A 27 -2.05 9.35 -9.89
N LEU A 28 -1.42 8.19 -10.14
CA LEU A 28 -0.20 7.80 -9.45
C LEU A 28 1.05 8.29 -10.18
N GLY A 29 0.97 8.48 -11.50
CA GLY A 29 2.00 9.11 -12.32
C GLY A 29 3.41 8.61 -11.99
N ASP A 30 4.32 9.56 -11.73
CA ASP A 30 5.73 9.30 -11.46
C ASP A 30 6.03 8.82 -10.03
N ARG A 31 5.01 8.57 -9.21
CA ARG A 31 5.20 7.90 -7.90
C ARG A 31 5.41 6.41 -8.05
N VAL A 32 5.06 5.84 -9.21
CA VAL A 32 5.27 4.43 -9.53
C VAL A 32 6.60 4.30 -10.28
N THR A 33 7.67 4.14 -9.52
CA THR A 33 9.03 3.92 -10.04
C THR A 33 9.63 2.64 -9.44
N PRO A 34 10.67 2.06 -10.04
CA PRO A 34 11.39 0.93 -9.44
C PRO A 34 11.77 1.22 -7.98
N GLY A 35 11.58 0.22 -7.11
CA GLY A 35 11.78 0.33 -5.66
C GLY A 35 10.61 0.94 -4.88
N ALA A 36 9.60 1.51 -5.55
CA ALA A 36 8.40 2.02 -4.89
C ALA A 36 7.52 0.88 -4.38
N ARG A 37 7.00 1.02 -3.16
CA ARG A 37 5.92 0.17 -2.68
C ARG A 37 4.61 0.61 -3.32
N VAL A 38 3.77 -0.38 -3.63
CA VAL A 38 2.48 -0.18 -4.27
C VAL A 38 1.45 -1.12 -3.67
N VAL A 39 0.20 -0.66 -3.58
CA VAL A 39 -0.94 -1.50 -3.21
C VAL A 39 -1.59 -2.02 -4.47
N VAL A 40 -1.70 -3.34 -4.60
CA VAL A 40 -2.25 -3.99 -5.78
C VAL A 40 -3.30 -5.03 -5.40
N PRO A 41 -4.30 -5.27 -6.27
CA PRO A 41 -5.32 -6.28 -6.03
C PRO A 41 -4.78 -7.68 -6.35
N VAL A 42 -4.80 -8.56 -5.36
CA VAL A 42 -4.42 -9.98 -5.48
C VAL A 42 -5.59 -10.84 -5.02
N ARG A 43 -6.29 -11.46 -5.99
CA ARG A 43 -7.57 -12.16 -5.77
C ARG A 43 -8.56 -11.25 -5.04
N SER A 44 -8.97 -11.60 -3.81
CA SER A 44 -9.91 -10.88 -2.96
C SER A 44 -9.25 -9.93 -1.95
N ARG A 45 -7.93 -9.77 -2.00
CA ARG A 45 -7.14 -8.98 -1.05
C ARG A 45 -6.40 -7.85 -1.77
N GLU A 46 -6.13 -6.79 -1.04
CA GLU A 46 -5.23 -5.71 -1.44
C GLU A 46 -3.92 -5.91 -0.69
N VAL A 47 -2.81 -6.03 -1.42
CA VAL A 47 -1.50 -6.43 -0.86
C VAL A 47 -0.45 -5.42 -1.29
N ILE A 48 0.52 -5.17 -0.39
CA ILE A 48 1.70 -4.38 -0.73
C ILE A 48 2.68 -5.23 -1.55
N GLY A 49 3.04 -4.72 -2.72
CA GLY A 49 4.15 -5.19 -3.55
C GLY A 49 5.18 -4.09 -3.77
N VAL A 50 6.23 -4.41 -4.49
CA VAL A 50 7.30 -3.48 -4.90
C VAL A 50 7.42 -3.47 -6.41
N VAL A 51 7.48 -2.29 -7.00
CA VAL A 51 7.74 -2.13 -8.44
C VAL A 51 9.18 -2.53 -8.74
N VAL A 52 9.37 -3.48 -9.64
CA VAL A 52 10.71 -3.91 -10.09
C VAL A 52 11.07 -3.31 -11.45
N LYS A 53 10.06 -3.05 -12.29
CA LYS A 53 10.25 -2.50 -13.63
C LYS A 53 9.02 -1.68 -14.03
N ILE A 54 9.25 -0.63 -14.80
CA ILE A 54 8.21 0.23 -15.39
C ILE A 54 8.33 0.23 -16.91
N ASP A 55 7.32 0.78 -17.57
CA ASP A 55 7.25 0.92 -19.04
C ASP A 55 7.44 -0.42 -19.76
N VAL A 56 6.90 -1.47 -19.14
CA VAL A 56 6.88 -2.81 -19.72
C VAL A 56 5.81 -2.89 -20.81
N ALA A 57 6.05 -3.71 -21.82
CA ALA A 57 5.06 -3.95 -22.87
C ALA A 57 3.80 -4.60 -22.27
N GLN A 58 2.63 -4.22 -22.79
CA GLN A 58 1.41 -4.94 -22.47
C GLN A 58 1.57 -6.42 -22.86
N PRO A 59 1.19 -7.38 -21.98
CA PRO A 59 1.17 -8.79 -22.35
C PRO A 59 0.35 -9.03 -23.62
N LYS A 60 0.85 -9.92 -24.49
CA LYS A 60 0.30 -10.16 -25.85
C LYS A 60 -1.18 -10.55 -25.86
N ASP A 61 -1.68 -11.08 -24.76
CA ASP A 61 -3.03 -11.64 -24.64
C ASP A 61 -4.14 -10.58 -24.54
N ARG A 62 -3.81 -9.29 -24.59
CA ARG A 62 -4.76 -8.15 -24.51
C ARG A 62 -5.74 -8.24 -23.32
N VAL A 63 -5.39 -8.99 -22.28
CA VAL A 63 -6.18 -9.10 -21.06
C VAL A 63 -6.20 -7.72 -20.40
N GLN A 64 -7.38 -7.30 -19.94
CA GLN A 64 -7.52 -6.07 -19.18
C GLN A 64 -6.76 -6.21 -17.85
N LEU A 65 -5.60 -5.56 -17.77
CA LEU A 65 -4.76 -5.61 -16.59
C LEU A 65 -5.40 -4.84 -15.44
N LYS A 66 -5.28 -5.40 -14.24
CA LYS A 66 -5.71 -4.69 -13.02
C LYS A 66 -4.80 -3.49 -12.78
N PRO A 67 -5.32 -2.38 -12.26
CA PRO A 67 -4.50 -1.22 -11.93
C PRO A 67 -3.79 -1.39 -10.59
N ILE A 68 -2.69 -0.65 -10.43
CA ILE A 68 -2.14 -0.30 -9.12
C ILE A 68 -3.16 0.61 -8.43
N LEU A 69 -3.46 0.35 -7.14
CA LEU A 69 -4.50 1.07 -6.42
C LEU A 69 -3.98 2.31 -5.68
N GLY A 70 -2.71 2.30 -5.29
CA GLY A 70 -2.09 3.42 -4.59
C GLY A 70 -0.63 3.15 -4.22
N THR A 71 0.05 4.21 -3.78
CA THR A 71 1.43 4.17 -3.26
C THR A 71 1.41 4.64 -1.80
N PRO A 72 1.76 3.78 -0.82
CA PRO A 72 1.76 4.16 0.60
C PRO A 72 2.83 5.20 0.94
N ASP A 73 3.92 5.25 0.17
CA ASP A 73 5.05 6.15 0.40
C ASP A 73 5.07 7.30 -0.60
N PRO A 74 5.63 8.47 -0.23
CA PRO A 74 5.89 9.54 -1.17
C PRO A 74 7.08 9.25 -2.10
N ASN A 75 8.07 8.49 -1.63
CA ASN A 75 9.30 8.15 -2.33
C ASN A 75 9.51 6.63 -2.38
N PRO A 76 10.36 6.11 -3.28
CA PRO A 76 10.72 4.69 -3.29
C PRO A 76 11.26 4.20 -1.94
N ALA A 77 10.79 3.04 -1.50
CA ALA A 77 11.25 2.44 -0.24
C ALA A 77 12.62 1.77 -0.39
N LEU A 78 12.98 1.44 -1.63
CA LEU A 78 14.25 0.81 -1.99
C LEU A 78 14.98 1.70 -2.98
N THR A 79 16.29 1.82 -2.79
CA THR A 79 17.18 2.42 -3.78
C THR A 79 17.44 1.45 -4.93
N SER A 80 18.06 1.94 -6.01
CA SER A 80 18.54 1.12 -7.13
C SER A 80 19.45 -0.01 -6.66
N GLU A 81 20.38 0.29 -5.75
CA GLU A 81 21.39 -0.67 -5.29
C GLU A 81 20.73 -1.80 -4.47
N LEU A 82 19.74 -1.47 -3.64
CA LEU A 82 18.99 -2.50 -2.89
C LEU A 82 18.14 -3.36 -3.82
N LEU A 83 17.60 -2.79 -4.89
CA LEU A 83 16.85 -3.55 -5.90
C LEU A 83 17.79 -4.49 -6.66
N GLU A 84 18.99 -4.05 -7.01
CA GLU A 84 20.04 -4.87 -7.63
C GLU A 84 20.47 -6.03 -6.72
N VAL A 85 20.66 -5.76 -5.42
CA VAL A 85 20.95 -6.81 -4.43
C VAL A 85 19.81 -7.82 -4.37
N ALA A 86 18.56 -7.37 -4.36
CA ALA A 86 17.40 -8.27 -4.37
C ALA A 86 17.38 -9.15 -5.63
N THR A 87 17.65 -8.57 -6.81
CA THR A 87 17.73 -9.28 -8.09
C THR A 87 18.87 -10.29 -8.10
N TRP A 88 20.05 -9.92 -7.58
CA TRP A 88 21.17 -10.83 -7.42
C TRP A 88 20.82 -11.99 -6.48
N MET A 89 20.23 -11.72 -5.31
CA MET A 89 19.79 -12.76 -4.37
C MET A 89 18.79 -13.73 -5.02
N ALA A 90 17.81 -13.20 -5.75
CA ALA A 90 16.80 -13.99 -6.43
C ALA A 90 17.43 -14.93 -7.48
N GLY A 91 18.35 -14.40 -8.30
CA GLY A 91 19.05 -15.19 -9.32
C GLY A 91 20.02 -16.21 -8.71
N TYR A 92 20.82 -15.80 -7.73
CA TYR A 92 21.85 -16.65 -7.13
C TYR A 92 21.27 -17.81 -6.31
N TYR A 93 20.24 -17.53 -5.50
CA TYR A 93 19.61 -18.53 -4.63
C TYR A 93 18.40 -19.21 -5.26
N ALA A 94 18.12 -18.95 -6.55
CA ALA A 94 16.91 -19.42 -7.24
C ALA A 94 15.62 -19.12 -6.43
N ALA A 95 15.58 -17.96 -5.79
CA ALA A 95 14.49 -17.55 -4.92
C ALA A 95 13.55 -16.55 -5.65
N PRO A 96 12.24 -16.58 -5.38
CA PRO A 96 11.32 -15.54 -5.84
C PRO A 96 11.80 -14.13 -5.43
N ILE A 97 11.88 -13.21 -6.39
CA ILE A 97 12.33 -11.82 -6.16
C ILE A 97 11.52 -11.12 -5.05
N GLY A 98 10.23 -11.40 -4.98
CA GLY A 98 9.37 -10.87 -3.93
C GLY A 98 9.73 -11.33 -2.52
N LEU A 99 10.29 -12.53 -2.35
CA LEU A 99 10.79 -13.01 -1.06
C LEU A 99 12.16 -12.41 -0.72
N ALA A 100 13.02 -12.19 -1.71
CA ALA A 100 14.28 -11.46 -1.52
C ALA A 100 14.00 -10.02 -1.05
N LEU A 101 13.08 -9.31 -1.72
CA LEU A 101 12.65 -7.97 -1.32
C LEU A 101 12.04 -7.95 0.08
N LYS A 102 11.24 -8.98 0.42
CA LYS A 102 10.68 -9.13 1.76
C LYS A 102 11.74 -9.27 2.85
N ALA A 103 12.88 -9.88 2.55
CA ALA A 103 13.99 -10.00 3.49
C ALA A 103 14.73 -8.67 3.70
N ILE A 104 14.72 -7.78 2.70
CA ILE A 104 15.39 -6.47 2.77
C ILE A 104 14.55 -5.45 3.55
N LEU A 105 13.23 -5.38 3.31
CA LEU A 105 12.37 -4.38 3.95
C LEU A 105 11.87 -4.84 5.34
N PRO A 106 11.78 -3.94 6.34
CA PRO A 106 11.20 -4.23 7.65
C PRO A 106 9.82 -4.89 7.57
N GLY A 107 9.55 -5.85 8.46
CA GLY A 107 8.31 -6.63 8.46
C GLY A 107 7.02 -5.81 8.51
N GLY A 108 7.03 -4.69 9.24
CA GLY A 108 5.89 -3.76 9.35
C GLY A 108 5.56 -3.00 8.06
N MET A 109 6.41 -3.09 7.03
CA MET A 109 6.17 -2.50 5.71
C MET A 109 5.38 -3.42 4.77
N TRP A 110 5.07 -4.64 5.20
CA TRP A 110 4.34 -5.62 4.40
C TRP A 110 2.94 -5.88 4.98
N GLY A 111 2.08 -6.47 4.16
CA GLY A 111 0.77 -6.96 4.59
C GLY A 111 -0.38 -6.43 3.76
N THR A 112 -1.58 -6.59 4.30
CA THR A 112 -2.81 -6.08 3.71
C THR A 112 -2.90 -4.59 3.96
N SER A 113 -3.04 -3.82 2.90
CA SER A 113 -3.28 -2.38 2.93
C SER A 113 -4.60 -2.11 2.23
N LYS A 114 -5.26 -0.99 2.54
CA LYS A 114 -6.52 -0.61 1.90
C LYS A 114 -6.36 0.73 1.21
N VAL A 115 -6.95 0.86 0.03
CA VAL A 115 -7.14 2.18 -0.58
C VAL A 115 -8.51 2.72 -0.19
N MET A 116 -8.50 3.92 0.37
CA MET A 116 -9.65 4.67 0.85
C MET A 116 -9.99 5.77 -0.14
N LEU A 117 -11.27 5.88 -0.48
CA LEU A 117 -11.84 6.96 -1.27
C LEU A 117 -12.52 7.92 -0.30
N ARG A 118 -12.08 9.17 -0.27
CA ARG A 118 -12.65 10.25 0.54
C ARG A 118 -13.26 11.31 -0.37
N VAL A 119 -14.51 11.70 -0.10
CA VAL A 119 -15.19 12.76 -0.85
C VAL A 119 -14.52 14.11 -0.55
N VAL A 120 -14.26 14.89 -1.60
CA VAL A 120 -13.68 16.24 -1.49
C VAL A 120 -14.69 17.28 -1.96
N ASP A 121 -15.16 17.15 -3.20
CA ASP A 121 -16.10 18.08 -3.81
C ASP A 121 -17.07 17.36 -4.75
N SER A 122 -18.28 17.10 -4.24
CA SER A 122 -19.29 16.34 -4.95
C SER A 122 -19.83 17.02 -6.19
N SER A 123 -19.67 18.34 -6.32
CA SER A 123 -20.08 19.09 -7.50
C SER A 123 -19.23 18.76 -8.73
N ARG A 124 -17.99 18.28 -8.51
CA ARG A 124 -17.04 17.88 -9.57
C ARG A 124 -17.24 16.44 -10.03
N ALA A 125 -18.21 15.72 -9.46
CA ALA A 125 -18.45 14.33 -9.82
C ALA A 125 -18.80 14.20 -11.31
N PRO A 126 -18.13 13.31 -12.06
CA PRO A 126 -18.55 13.01 -13.41
C PRO A 126 -19.90 12.29 -13.35
N GLY A 127 -20.75 12.51 -14.36
CA GLY A 127 -22.03 11.81 -14.50
C GLY A 127 -21.89 10.28 -14.60
N GLY A 128 -23.03 9.59 -14.54
CA GLY A 128 -23.09 8.13 -14.61
C GLY A 128 -22.57 7.46 -13.34
N PHE A 129 -21.75 6.42 -13.50
CA PHE A 129 -21.31 5.58 -12.38
C PHE A 129 -20.40 6.31 -11.38
N GLY A 130 -19.65 7.34 -11.80
CA GLY A 130 -18.83 8.14 -10.89
C GLY A 130 -19.67 8.87 -9.84
N ALA A 131 -20.75 9.53 -10.26
CA ALA A 131 -21.72 10.16 -9.35
C ALA A 131 -22.46 9.15 -8.47
N GLU A 132 -22.76 7.95 -8.97
CA GLU A 132 -23.35 6.88 -8.16
C GLU A 132 -22.38 6.40 -7.06
N LEU A 133 -21.11 6.15 -7.43
CA LEU A 133 -20.06 5.77 -6.50
C LEU A 133 -19.87 6.85 -5.43
N LEU A 134 -19.79 8.13 -5.81
CA LEU A 134 -19.58 9.22 -4.87
C LEU A 134 -20.74 9.37 -3.88
N ARG A 135 -21.99 9.34 -4.34
CA ARG A 135 -23.18 9.34 -3.47
C ARG A 135 -23.19 8.17 -2.50
N TRP A 136 -22.74 7.01 -2.94
CA TRP A 136 -22.61 5.87 -2.04
C TRP A 136 -21.54 6.11 -0.95
N VAL A 137 -20.40 6.71 -1.29
CA VAL A 137 -19.39 7.09 -0.29
C VAL A 137 -19.92 8.14 0.69
N GLU A 138 -20.66 9.15 0.21
CA GLU A 138 -21.31 10.15 1.07
C GLU A 138 -22.27 9.51 2.07
N SER A 139 -23.08 8.54 1.62
CA SER A 139 -24.00 7.79 2.49
C SER A 139 -23.31 7.00 3.61
N ARG A 140 -21.99 6.81 3.52
CA ARG A 140 -21.14 6.13 4.50
C ARG A 140 -20.39 7.08 5.43
N GLY A 141 -20.66 8.39 5.35
CA GLY A 141 -19.97 9.42 6.12
C GLY A 141 -18.80 10.07 5.36
N GLY A 142 -18.79 9.98 4.03
CA GLY A 142 -17.82 10.68 3.18
C GLY A 142 -16.50 9.95 2.95
N GLU A 143 -16.32 8.74 3.49
CA GLU A 143 -15.14 7.91 3.24
C GLU A 143 -15.49 6.42 3.16
N ALA A 144 -14.87 5.70 2.22
CA ALA A 144 -15.03 4.25 2.09
C ALA A 144 -13.85 3.59 1.36
N SER A 145 -13.52 2.35 1.71
CA SER A 145 -12.50 1.59 0.97
C SER A 145 -12.94 1.21 -0.44
N VAL A 146 -12.03 1.22 -1.40
CA VAL A 146 -12.27 0.84 -2.81
C VAL A 146 -12.69 -0.62 -2.95
N SER A 147 -12.18 -1.53 -2.11
CA SER A 147 -12.67 -2.92 -2.03
C SER A 147 -14.12 -3.02 -1.55
N ALA A 148 -14.53 -2.22 -0.55
CA ALA A 148 -15.92 -2.19 -0.11
C ALA A 148 -16.86 -1.70 -1.22
N ALA A 149 -16.44 -0.66 -1.97
CA ALA A 149 -17.16 -0.19 -3.15
C ALA A 149 -17.29 -1.32 -4.20
N SER A 150 -16.19 -1.98 -4.55
CA SER A 150 -16.18 -3.07 -5.52
C SER A 150 -17.12 -4.22 -5.12
N LYS A 151 -17.14 -4.56 -3.82
CA LYS A 151 -18.04 -5.58 -3.27
C LYS A 151 -19.51 -5.14 -3.34
N LYS A 152 -19.81 -3.87 -3.01
CA LYS A 152 -21.17 -3.32 -3.06
C LYS A 152 -21.74 -3.36 -4.47
N PHE A 153 -20.96 -2.90 -5.46
CA PHE A 153 -21.42 -2.79 -6.84
C PHE A 153 -21.20 -4.08 -7.65
N ARG A 154 -20.59 -5.12 -7.05
CA ARG A 154 -20.27 -6.42 -7.67
C ARG A 154 -19.50 -6.28 -8.98
N LYS A 155 -18.71 -5.22 -9.10
CA LYS A 155 -17.89 -4.90 -10.28
C LYS A 155 -16.65 -4.09 -9.86
N PRO A 156 -15.58 -4.13 -10.67
CA PRO A 156 -14.44 -3.21 -10.55
C PRO A 156 -14.89 -1.74 -10.45
N VAL A 157 -14.37 -1.01 -9.44
CA VAL A 157 -14.63 0.44 -9.32
C VAL A 157 -13.38 1.31 -9.49
N TRP A 158 -12.22 0.69 -9.73
CA TRP A 158 -10.93 1.38 -9.76
C TRP A 158 -10.88 2.51 -10.77
N ASP A 159 -11.39 2.30 -11.99
CA ASP A 159 -11.38 3.33 -13.05
C ASP A 159 -12.29 4.52 -12.70
N ALA A 160 -13.41 4.25 -12.01
CA ALA A 160 -14.30 5.29 -11.52
C ALA A 160 -13.67 6.06 -10.36
N ALA A 161 -13.01 5.36 -9.44
CA ALA A 161 -12.30 5.96 -8.31
C ALA A 161 -11.12 6.82 -8.77
N ASP A 162 -10.30 6.32 -9.70
CA ASP A 162 -9.23 7.07 -10.35
C ASP A 162 -9.76 8.31 -11.07
N ARG A 163 -10.85 8.18 -11.84
CA ARG A 163 -11.48 9.32 -12.51
C ARG A 163 -12.00 10.37 -11.53
N LEU A 164 -12.63 9.95 -10.42
CA LEU A 164 -13.08 10.85 -9.35
C LEU A 164 -11.90 11.59 -8.73
N ALA A 165 -10.76 10.93 -8.55
CA ALA A 165 -9.55 11.55 -8.05
C ALA A 165 -8.98 12.58 -9.04
N ARG A 166 -8.92 12.24 -10.34
CA ARG A 166 -8.45 13.16 -11.39
C ARG A 166 -9.25 14.45 -11.48
N VAL A 167 -10.57 14.39 -11.32
CA VAL A 167 -11.43 15.58 -11.38
C VAL A 167 -11.53 16.33 -10.05
N GLY A 168 -10.85 15.84 -9.00
CA GLY A 168 -10.86 16.43 -7.67
C GLY A 168 -12.18 16.26 -6.92
N ALA A 169 -13.05 15.34 -7.36
CA ALA A 169 -14.29 15.04 -6.65
C ALA A 169 -14.04 14.19 -5.40
N ALA A 170 -12.97 13.41 -5.40
CA ALA A 170 -12.54 12.59 -4.28
C ALA A 170 -11.01 12.55 -4.19
N GLU A 171 -10.49 12.10 -3.06
CA GLU A 171 -9.08 11.81 -2.83
C GLU A 171 -8.91 10.31 -2.58
N LEU A 172 -7.82 9.75 -3.11
CA LEU A 172 -7.41 8.37 -2.84
C LEU A 172 -6.27 8.36 -1.81
N ARG A 173 -6.49 7.73 -0.67
CA ARG A 173 -5.49 7.57 0.39
C ARG A 173 -5.21 6.10 0.65
N VAL A 174 -3.95 5.75 0.84
CA VAL A 174 -3.56 4.41 1.26
C VAL A 174 -3.56 4.33 2.79
N GLU A 175 -4.32 3.40 3.34
CA GLU A 175 -4.23 3.02 4.75
C GLU A 175 -3.06 2.03 4.93
N PRO A 176 -2.07 2.32 5.78
CA PRO A 176 -0.91 1.45 5.97
C PRO A 176 -1.32 0.08 6.55
N PRO A 177 -0.50 -0.95 6.37
CA PRO A 177 -0.77 -2.24 6.96
C PRO A 177 -0.76 -2.11 8.48
N LYS A 178 -1.70 -2.78 9.16
CA LYS A 178 -1.73 -2.80 10.62
C LYS A 178 -0.49 -3.51 11.14
N VAL A 179 0.43 -2.76 11.72
CA VAL A 179 1.57 -3.33 12.42
C VAL A 179 1.04 -3.88 13.74
N GLY A 180 1.06 -5.20 13.90
CA GLY A 180 0.71 -5.88 15.14
C GLY A 180 1.80 -5.67 16.18
N VAL A 181 1.99 -4.44 16.65
CA VAL A 181 2.85 -4.19 17.81
C VAL A 181 2.06 -4.69 19.02
N ARG A 182 2.45 -5.86 19.54
CA ARG A 182 2.04 -6.22 20.89
C ARG A 182 2.77 -5.24 21.81
N PRO A 183 2.07 -4.44 22.63
CA PRO A 183 2.75 -3.65 23.64
C PRO A 183 3.54 -4.60 24.53
N GLN A 184 4.86 -4.45 24.55
CA GLN A 184 5.72 -5.16 25.49
C GLN A 184 5.77 -4.32 26.76
N THR A 185 5.19 -4.83 27.84
CA THR A 185 5.35 -4.21 29.16
C THR A 185 6.69 -4.65 29.73
N GLU A 186 7.63 -3.73 29.83
CA GLU A 186 8.88 -3.93 30.58
C GLU A 186 8.71 -3.36 31.99
N ARG A 187 9.02 -4.16 33.03
CA ARG A 187 9.11 -3.67 34.41
C ARG A 187 10.55 -3.27 34.65
N VAL A 188 10.82 -1.97 34.65
CA VAL A 188 12.14 -1.43 34.97
C VAL A 188 12.21 -1.08 36.46
N LEU A 189 13.34 -1.43 37.08
CA LEU A 189 13.75 -0.88 38.38
C LEU A 189 14.65 0.32 38.10
N VAL A 190 14.20 1.50 38.47
CA VAL A 190 15.02 2.73 38.41
C VAL A 190 15.48 3.02 39.84
N LEU A 191 16.76 3.38 40.00
CA LEU A 191 17.24 3.87 41.28
C LEU A 191 16.49 5.17 41.61
N ALA A 192 15.87 5.22 42.80
CA ALA A 192 15.27 6.46 43.28
C ALA A 192 16.36 7.55 43.31
N PRO A 193 16.07 8.76 42.81
CA PRO A 193 17.06 9.85 42.75
C PRO A 193 17.59 10.23 44.14
N GLU A 194 16.78 9.99 45.18
CA GLU A 194 17.19 10.11 46.56
C GLU A 194 17.09 8.74 47.24
N GLN A 195 18.16 8.36 47.94
CA GLN A 195 18.12 7.19 48.78
C GLN A 195 17.50 7.55 50.13
N PRO A 196 16.47 6.84 50.60
CA PRO A 196 15.91 7.09 51.92
C PRO A 196 16.98 6.95 52.98
N THR A 197 16.89 7.77 54.03
CA THR A 197 17.76 7.72 55.20
C THR A 197 17.61 6.37 55.93
N LEU A 198 18.55 6.04 56.81
CA LEU A 198 18.53 4.77 57.55
C LEU A 198 17.23 4.57 58.36
N VAL A 199 16.67 5.66 58.90
CA VAL A 199 15.40 5.64 59.66
C VAL A 199 14.22 5.33 58.73
N GLU A 200 14.13 5.99 57.57
CA GLU A 200 13.06 5.76 56.59
C GLU A 200 13.12 4.35 55.99
N ARG A 201 14.32 3.80 55.76
CA ARG A 201 14.50 2.40 55.31
C ARG A 201 13.91 1.40 56.30
N GLN A 202 14.07 1.65 57.60
CA GLN A 202 13.57 0.76 58.65
C GLN A 202 12.03 0.72 58.70
N THR A 203 11.36 1.75 58.19
CA THR A 203 9.90 1.83 58.08
C THR A 203 9.39 1.29 56.74
N LEU A 204 10.08 1.58 55.63
CA LEU A 204 9.64 1.22 54.27
C LEU A 204 9.83 -0.25 53.90
N PHE A 205 10.79 -0.94 54.52
CA PHE A 205 11.16 -2.35 54.19
C PHE A 205 10.82 -3.36 55.30
N LYS A 206 9.90 -3.01 56.22
CA LYS A 206 9.29 -3.97 57.16
C LYS A 206 8.12 -4.70 56.51
#